data_AF-A0A6I0C811-F1
#
_entry.id   AF-A0A6I0C811-F1
#
_cell.length_a   1.000
_cell.length_b   1.000
_cell.length_c   1.000
_cell.angle_alpha   90.00
_cell.angle_beta   90.00
_cell.angle_gamma   90.00
#
_symmetry.space_group_name_H-M   'P 1'
#
loop_
_entity.id
_entity.type
_entity.pdbx_description
1 polymer ?
#
loop_
_entity_poly.entity_id
_entity_poly.type
_entity_poly.pdbx_seq_one_letter_code
_entity_poly.pdbx_strand_id
1 'polypeptide(L)' 'DTTERPEGIEAGTLKLAGTDEETIFSLADELLSNKEAHDEMSKASNPYGDGLASERIVEAILKHFQR' A
#
# COMPACT_ATOMS: atom_id res chain seq x y z
N ASP A 1 -8.92 5.65 13.96
CA ASP A 1 -8.84 4.53 13.00
C ASP A 1 -7.54 3.79 13.13
N THR A 2 -7.55 2.50 12.82
CA THR A 2 -6.39 1.59 12.94
C THR A 2 -6.28 0.75 11.69
N THR A 3 -5.06 0.40 11.29
CA THR A 3 -4.79 -0.54 10.20
C THR A 3 -3.73 -1.56 10.61
N GLU A 4 -3.85 -2.77 10.11
CA GLU A 4 -2.84 -3.84 10.15
C GLU A 4 -1.75 -3.69 9.07
N ARG A 5 -1.73 -2.55 8.37
CA ARG A 5 -0.78 -2.20 7.30
C ARG A 5 -0.17 -0.79 7.48
N PRO A 6 0.43 -0.48 8.65
CA PRO A 6 1.01 0.85 8.91
C PRO A 6 2.09 1.23 7.90
N GLU A 7 2.81 0.26 7.33
CA GLU A 7 3.90 0.48 6.38
C GLU A 7 3.42 1.17 5.10
N GLY A 8 2.18 0.91 4.65
CA GLY A 8 1.61 1.60 3.50
C GLY A 8 1.27 3.07 3.76
N ILE A 9 0.97 3.42 5.02
CA ILE A 9 0.76 4.81 5.44
C ILE A 9 2.11 5.52 5.53
N GLU A 10 3.11 4.88 6.15
CA GLU A 10 4.47 5.41 6.25
C GLU A 10 5.12 5.63 4.88
N ALA A 11 4.85 4.74 3.92
CA ALA A 11 5.32 4.87 2.54
C ALA A 11 4.59 5.97 1.75
N GLY A 12 3.46 6.49 2.25
CA GLY A 12 2.63 7.47 1.56
C GLY A 12 1.73 6.89 0.48
N THR A 13 1.70 5.57 0.30
CA THR A 13 0.83 4.90 -0.69
C THR A 13 -0.61 4.77 -0.20
N LEU A 14 -0.84 4.80 1.12
CA LEU A 14 -2.15 4.69 1.76
C LEU A 14 -2.45 5.92 2.63
N LYS A 15 -3.73 6.30 2.69
CA LYS A 15 -4.27 7.28 3.64
C LYS A 15 -5.52 6.67 4.29
N LEU A 16 -5.64 6.77 5.61
CA LEU A 16 -6.86 6.36 6.32
C LEU A 16 -7.93 7.43 6.18
N ALA A 17 -9.04 7.10 5.52
CA ALA A 17 -10.17 8.00 5.32
C ALA A 17 -11.28 7.88 6.38
N GLY A 18 -11.26 6.80 7.18
CA GLY A 18 -12.35 6.49 8.10
C GLY A 18 -13.64 6.10 7.38
N THR A 19 -14.79 6.37 8.01
CA THR A 19 -16.13 6.05 7.47
C THR A 19 -17.07 7.24 7.48
N ASP A 20 -16.56 8.44 7.75
CA ASP A 20 -17.33 9.69 7.71
C ASP A 20 -17.48 10.17 6.26
N GLU A 21 -18.70 10.54 5.88
CA GLU A 21 -19.05 10.89 4.49
C GLU A 21 -18.23 12.09 3.98
N GLU A 22 -18.21 13.18 4.73
CA GLU A 22 -17.53 14.42 4.34
C GLU A 22 -16.02 14.21 4.24
N THR A 23 -15.45 13.46 5.18
CA THR A 23 -14.03 13.09 5.17
C THR A 23 -13.67 12.28 3.93
N ILE A 24 -14.46 11.26 3.60
CA ILE A 24 -14.23 10.44 2.40
C ILE A 24 -14.34 11.29 1.13
N PHE A 25 -15.38 12.14 1.03
CA PHE A 25 -15.58 13.01 -0.13
C PHE A 25 -14.40 13.96 -0.32
N SER A 26 -13.98 14.66 0.73
CA SER A 26 -12.89 15.63 0.66
C SER A 26 -11.56 14.99 0.25
N LEU A 27 -11.23 13.81 0.79
CA LEU A 27 -9.99 13.11 0.44
C LEU A 27 -10.00 12.57 -0.99
N ALA A 28 -11.15 12.09 -1.47
CA ALA A 28 -11.29 11.66 -2.85
C ALA A 28 -11.22 12.85 -3.82
N ASP A 29 -11.91 13.95 -3.51
CA ASP A 29 -11.88 15.17 -4.33
C ASP A 29 -10.47 15.77 -4.40
N GLU A 30 -9.72 15.79 -3.30
CA GLU A 30 -8.30 16.20 -3.29
C GLU A 30 -7.51 15.42 -4.34
N LEU A 31 -7.61 14.09 -4.35
CA LEU A 31 -6.84 13.25 -5.27
C LEU A 31 -7.30 13.37 -6.73
N LEU A 32 -8.59 13.63 -6.97
CA LEU A 32 -9.15 13.73 -8.32
C LEU A 32 -8.96 15.13 -8.92
N SER A 33 -8.97 16.16 -8.09
CA SER A 33 -8.91 17.57 -8.49
C SER A 33 -7.49 18.16 -8.37
N ASN A 34 -6.59 17.55 -7.60
CA ASN A 34 -5.19 17.97 -7.47
C ASN A 34 -4.20 16.91 -8.02
N LYS A 35 -3.62 17.24 -9.18
CA LYS A 35 -2.64 16.39 -9.85
C LYS A 35 -1.36 16.16 -9.04
N GLU A 36 -0.92 17.13 -8.25
CA GLU A 36 0.29 17.01 -7.43
C GLU A 36 0.06 16.00 -6.30
N ALA A 37 -1.06 16.13 -5.58
CA ALA A 37 -1.43 15.19 -4.51
C ALA A 37 -1.56 13.75 -5.03
N HIS A 38 -2.17 13.56 -6.20
CA HIS A 38 -2.23 12.25 -6.84
C HIS A 38 -0.85 11.69 -7.20
N ASP A 39 0.04 12.53 -7.74
CA ASP A 39 1.37 12.12 -8.17
C ASP A 39 2.28 11.73 -7.01
N GLU A 40 2.17 12.42 -5.87
CA GLU A 40 2.87 12.04 -4.65
C GLU A 40 2.44 10.65 -4.17
N MET A 41 1.13 10.39 -4.10
CA MET A 41 0.60 9.11 -3.62
C MET A 41 0.88 7.95 -4.59
N SER A 42 0.80 8.19 -5.91
CA SER A 42 0.98 7.14 -6.93
C SER A 42 2.44 6.75 -7.18
N LYS A 43 3.39 7.64 -6.87
CA LYS A 43 4.84 7.37 -7.00
C LYS A 43 5.48 6.88 -5.70
N ALA A 44 4.71 6.85 -4.61
CA ALA A 44 5.13 6.26 -3.34
C ALA A 44 5.64 4.83 -3.55
N SER A 45 6.74 4.51 -2.89
CA SER A 45 7.34 3.17 -2.91
C SER A 45 6.36 2.12 -2.37
N ASN A 46 6.21 0.99 -3.07
CA ASN A 46 5.41 -0.12 -2.57
C ASN A 46 6.18 -0.89 -1.48
N PRO A 47 5.76 -0.84 -0.20
CA PRO A 47 6.49 -1.50 0.89
C PRO A 47 6.29 -3.02 0.91
N TYR A 48 5.35 -3.57 0.12
CA TYR A 48 4.93 -4.97 0.22
C TYR A 48 5.77 -5.94 -0.61
N GLY A 49 6.78 -5.44 -1.33
CA GLY A 49 7.81 -6.27 -1.93
C GLY A 49 8.18 -5.90 -3.35
N ASP A 50 8.95 -6.80 -3.95
CA ASP A 50 9.64 -6.65 -5.22
C ASP A 50 9.13 -7.63 -6.29
N GLY A 51 8.02 -8.32 -6.02
CA GLY A 51 7.43 -9.28 -6.94
C GLY A 51 8.04 -10.69 -6.91
N LEU A 52 9.02 -10.96 -6.04
CA LEU A 52 9.73 -12.26 -5.99
C LEU A 52 9.19 -13.21 -4.90
N ALA A 53 8.00 -12.93 -4.35
CA ALA A 53 7.45 -13.73 -3.25
C ALA A 53 7.26 -15.21 -3.62
N SER A 54 6.69 -15.50 -4.79
CA SER A 54 6.42 -16.88 -5.23
C SER A 54 7.69 -17.70 -5.36
N GLU A 55 8.73 -17.13 -5.96
CA GLU A 55 10.03 -17.80 -6.13
C GLU A 55 10.66 -18.15 -4.77
N ARG A 56 10.69 -17.17 -3.85
CA ARG A 56 11.22 -17.35 -2.49
C ARG A 56 10.44 -18.38 -1.68
N ILE A 57 9.11 -18.42 -1.82
CA ILE A 57 8.26 -19.39 -1.14
C ILE A 57 8.57 -20.81 -1.63
N VAL A 58 8.65 -21.01 -2.95
CA VAL A 58 8.97 -22.32 -3.52
C VAL A 58 10.37 -22.77 -3.10
N GLU A 59 11.36 -21.87 -3.17
CA GLU A 59 12.72 -22.15 -2.71
C GLU A 59 12.75 -22.57 -1.24
N ALA A 60 12.03 -21.86 -0.37
CA ALA A 60 11.95 -22.19 1.05
C ALA A 60 11.33 -23.57 1.31
N ILE A 61 10.27 -23.92 0.56
CA ILE A 61 9.62 -25.24 0.67
C ILE A 61 10.57 -26.35 0.21
N LEU A 62 11.22 -26.20 -0.95
CA LEU A 62 12.18 -27.19 -1.47
C LEU A 62 13.32 -27.42 -0.48
N LYS A 63 13.88 -26.33 0.05
CA LYS A 63 14.94 -26.37 1.07
C LYS A 63 14.49 -27.07 2.35
N HIS A 64 13.26 -26.81 2.82
CA HIS A 64 12.72 -27.45 4.02
C HIS A 64 12.61 -28.97 3.86
N PHE A 65 12.22 -29.44 2.67
CA PHE A 65 12.04 -30.86 2.38
C PHE A 65 13.26 -31.53 1.70
N GLN A 66 14.41 -30.85 1.64
CA GLN A 66 15.66 -31.34 1.03
C GLN A 66 15.48 -31.86 -0.40
N ARG A 67 14.71 -31.12 -1.20
CA ARG A 67 14.49 -31.39 -2.62
C ARG A 67 15.27 -30.44 -3.51
#